data_AF-A0A957EZR4-F1
#
_entry.id   AF-A0A957EZR4-F1
#
_cell.length_a   1.000
_cell.length_b   1.000
_cell.length_c   1.000
_cell.angle_alpha   90.00
_cell.angle_beta   90.00
_cell.angle_gamma   90.00
#
_symmetry.space_group_name_H-M   'P 1'
#
loop_
_entity.id
_entity.type
_entity.pdbx_description
1 polymer ?
#
loop_
_entity_poly.entity_id
_entity_poly.type
_entity_poly.pdbx_seq_one_letter_code
_entity_poly.pdbx_strand_id
1 'polypeptide(L)'
;MELDRNTLRAAIHKQYREEHEALGEAGTLALLEKARQWDLSGTLGAGGVIVFPHAGVADCGHQIATAVHACLDSGADRVLVVSVLHAFTQEMQDARVRVANGSVVT
;
A
#
# COMPACT_ATOMS: atom_id res chain seq x y z
N MET A 1 -25.30 9.35 8.31
CA MET A 1 -24.85 10.25 7.24
C MET A 1 -24.34 9.38 6.12
N GLU A 2 -24.91 9.48 4.94
CA GLU A 2 -24.43 8.70 3.78
C GLU A 2 -23.07 9.24 3.36
N LEU A 3 -22.08 8.36 3.22
CA LEU A 3 -20.72 8.74 2.84
C LEU A 3 -20.72 9.12 1.35
N ASP A 4 -20.40 10.37 1.03
CA ASP A 4 -20.13 10.75 -0.37
C ASP A 4 -18.78 10.16 -0.81
N ARG A 5 -18.86 9.02 -1.48
CA ARG A 5 -17.69 8.27 -1.98
C ARG A 5 -16.94 9.01 -3.08
N ASN A 6 -17.62 9.83 -3.87
CA ASN A 6 -16.97 10.60 -4.94
C ASN A 6 -16.10 11.69 -4.33
N THR A 7 -16.62 12.42 -3.34
CA THR A 7 -15.86 13.42 -2.60
C THR A 7 -14.70 12.79 -1.84
N LEU A 8 -14.91 11.66 -1.17
CA LEU A 8 -13.83 10.95 -0.48
C LEU A 8 -12.72 10.49 -1.43
N ARG A 9 -13.08 9.90 -2.58
CA ARG A 9 -12.10 9.49 -3.60
C ARG A 9 -11.29 10.68 -4.11
N ALA A 10 -11.97 11.80 -4.40
CA ALA A 10 -11.32 13.01 -4.86
C ALA A 10 -10.34 13.58 -3.80
N ALA A 11 -10.73 13.56 -2.53
CA ALA A 11 -9.89 13.99 -1.42
C ALA A 11 -8.65 13.11 -1.26
N ILE A 12 -8.79 11.77 -1.28
CA ILE A 12 -7.67 10.83 -1.18
C ILE A 12 -6.70 11.02 -2.35
N HIS A 13 -7.20 11.09 -3.58
CA HIS A 13 -6.34 11.31 -4.74
C HIS A 13 -5.63 12.67 -4.70
N LYS A 14 -6.31 13.70 -4.19
CA LYS A 14 -5.71 15.03 -4.01
C LYS A 14 -4.57 14.97 -3.00
N GLN A 15 -4.82 14.44 -1.81
CA GLN A 15 -3.81 14.28 -0.76
C GLN A 15 -2.60 13.50 -1.28
N TYR A 16 -2.84 12.35 -1.92
CA TYR A 16 -1.75 11.51 -2.42
C TYR A 16 -0.88 12.24 -3.46
N ARG A 17 -1.49 13.02 -4.37
CA ARG A 17 -0.74 13.85 -5.32
C ARG A 17 0.07 14.94 -4.61
N GLU A 18 -0.56 15.68 -3.69
CA GLU A 18 0.10 16.77 -2.95
C GLU A 18 1.29 16.25 -2.13
N GLU A 19 1.16 15.08 -1.50
CA GLU A 19 2.26 14.45 -0.76
C GLU A 19 3.43 14.04 -1.68
N HIS A 20 3.14 13.46 -2.84
CA HIS A 20 4.17 13.11 -3.83
C HIS A 20 4.86 14.36 -4.41
N GLU A 21 4.09 15.39 -4.73
CA GLU A 21 4.62 16.68 -5.20
C GLU A 21 5.51 17.35 -4.14
N ALA A 22 5.08 17.34 -2.87
CA ALA A 22 5.83 17.92 -1.77
C ALA A 22 7.13 17.14 -1.45
N LEU A 23 7.11 15.81 -1.53
CA LEU A 23 8.31 14.98 -1.39
C LEU A 23 9.31 15.23 -2.51
N GLY A 24 8.80 15.31 -3.74
CA GLY A 24 9.62 15.33 -4.94
C GLY A 24 10.55 14.10 -5.04
N GLU A 25 11.46 14.16 -6.01
CA GLU A 25 12.43 13.07 -6.24
C GLU A 25 13.38 12.90 -5.06
N ALA A 26 13.95 14.00 -4.56
CA ALA A 26 14.93 13.96 -3.47
C ALA A 26 14.34 13.38 -2.17
N GLY A 27 13.11 13.77 -1.80
CA GLY A 27 12.43 13.22 -0.64
C GLY A 27 12.10 11.73 -0.82
N THR A 28 11.69 11.33 -2.02
CA THR A 28 11.45 9.92 -2.35
C THR A 28 12.72 9.08 -2.21
N LEU A 29 13.84 9.55 -2.76
CA LEU A 29 15.15 8.89 -2.61
C LEU A 29 15.59 8.84 -1.14
N ALA A 30 15.37 9.90 -0.37
CA ALA A 30 15.67 9.89 1.06
C ALA A 30 14.83 8.85 1.83
N LEU A 31 13.57 8.65 1.47
CA LEU A 31 12.74 7.58 2.05
C LEU A 31 13.25 6.18 1.68
N LEU A 32 13.71 5.99 0.43
CA LEU A 32 14.35 4.74 -0.01
C LEU A 32 15.62 4.45 0.80
N GLU A 33 16.47 5.45 1.00
CA GLU A 33 17.70 5.28 1.78
C GLU A 33 17.41 5.07 3.27
N LYS A 34 16.46 5.81 3.84
CA LYS A 34 16.01 5.61 5.23
C LYS A 34 15.51 4.17 5.46
N ALA A 35 14.88 3.56 4.47
CA ALA A 35 14.34 2.21 4.59
C ALA A 35 15.42 1.13 4.75
N ARG A 36 16.66 1.39 4.33
CA ARG A 36 17.78 0.42 4.45
C ARG A 36 18.14 0.07 5.89
N GLN A 37 17.66 0.82 6.88
CA GLN A 37 17.86 0.48 8.29
C GLN A 37 17.12 -0.81 8.71
N TRP A 38 16.19 -1.30 7.89
CA TRP A 38 15.50 -2.57 8.09
C TRP A 38 15.82 -3.54 6.96
N ASP A 39 16.44 -4.66 7.31
CA ASP A 39 16.60 -5.80 6.40
C ASP A 39 15.54 -6.86 6.71
N LEU A 40 14.56 -6.98 5.81
CA LEU A 40 13.50 -8.00 5.88
C LEU A 40 13.60 -9.01 4.73
N SER A 41 14.69 -9.00 3.96
CA SER A 41 14.90 -9.89 2.81
C SER A 41 14.77 -11.36 3.19
N GLY A 42 15.39 -11.76 4.32
CA GLY A 42 15.32 -13.13 4.85
C GLY A 42 13.91 -13.58 5.24
N THR A 43 13.01 -12.65 5.60
CA THR A 43 11.61 -12.99 5.88
C THR A 43 10.90 -13.45 4.61
N LEU A 44 11.06 -12.72 3.50
CA LEU A 44 10.49 -13.11 2.22
C LEU A 44 11.18 -14.34 1.63
N GLY A 45 12.51 -14.44 1.76
CA GLY A 45 13.28 -15.59 1.29
C GLY A 45 12.87 -16.91 1.97
N ALA A 46 12.39 -16.85 3.21
CA ALA A 46 11.84 -17.99 3.94
C ALA A 46 10.35 -18.27 3.63
N GLY A 47 9.72 -17.54 2.70
CA GLY A 47 8.30 -17.66 2.37
C GLY A 47 7.36 -16.92 3.33
N GLY A 48 7.88 -15.99 4.13
CA GLY A 48 7.11 -15.15 5.04
C GLY A 48 6.38 -14.00 4.36
N VAL A 49 5.76 -13.14 5.17
CA VAL A 49 4.96 -11.99 4.70
C VAL A 49 5.40 -10.72 5.42
N ILE A 50 5.46 -9.62 4.67
CA ILE A 50 5.70 -8.27 5.20
C ILE A 50 4.39 -7.49 5.11
N VAL A 51 3.93 -6.91 6.22
CA VAL A 51 2.69 -6.13 6.28
C VAL A 51 2.94 -4.82 7.02
N PHE A 52 2.68 -3.70 6.34
CA PHE A 52 2.68 -2.37 6.95
C PHE A 52 1.33 -1.69 6.69
N PRO A 53 0.58 -1.30 7.74
CA PRO A 53 -0.55 -0.39 7.57
C PRO A 53 0.01 0.97 7.10
N HIS A 54 -0.36 1.41 5.89
CA HIS A 54 0.05 2.70 5.37
C HIS A 54 -1.13 3.68 5.29
N ALA A 55 -0.87 4.96 5.57
CA ALA A 55 -1.88 6.02 5.51
C ALA A 55 -1.59 6.99 4.35
N GLY A 56 -0.36 7.55 4.30
CA GLY A 56 0.11 8.46 3.26
C GLY A 56 1.59 8.21 2.94
N VAL A 57 2.06 8.66 1.78
CA VAL A 57 3.46 8.44 1.36
C VAL A 57 4.44 9.27 2.19
N ALA A 58 4.02 10.45 2.67
CA ALA A 58 4.85 11.32 3.50
C ALA A 58 5.28 10.63 4.80
N ASP A 59 4.34 9.97 5.48
CA ASP A 59 4.60 9.29 6.75
C ASP A 59 5.10 7.86 6.53
N CYS A 60 4.45 7.08 5.66
CA CYS A 60 4.66 5.64 5.53
C CYS A 60 5.59 5.24 4.37
N GLY A 61 6.07 6.18 3.55
CA GLY A 61 6.84 5.86 2.34
C GLY A 61 8.10 5.02 2.61
N HIS A 62 8.75 5.23 3.76
CA HIS A 62 9.91 4.42 4.18
C HIS A 62 9.53 2.96 4.53
N GLN A 63 8.31 2.71 4.99
CA GLN A 63 7.82 1.35 5.25
C GLN A 63 7.56 0.62 3.93
N ILE A 64 6.96 1.31 2.96
CA ILE A 64 6.79 0.80 1.59
C ILE A 64 8.15 0.50 0.97
N ALA A 65 9.10 1.43 1.08
CA ALA A 65 10.47 1.25 0.62
C ALA A 65 11.18 0.07 1.30
N THR A 66 10.89 -0.21 2.57
CA THR A 66 11.43 -1.38 3.27
C THR A 66 10.94 -2.68 2.62
N ALA A 67 9.65 -2.75 2.30
CA ALA A 67 9.11 -3.89 1.57
C ALA A 67 9.73 -4.00 0.16
N VAL A 68 9.99 -2.88 -0.53
CA VAL A 68 10.65 -2.87 -1.84
C VAL A 68 12.06 -3.46 -1.75
N HIS A 69 12.90 -2.99 -0.83
CA HIS A 69 14.25 -3.53 -0.64
C HIS A 69 14.20 -5.02 -0.30
N ALA A 70 13.33 -5.41 0.63
CA ALA A 70 13.16 -6.82 0.98
C ALA A 70 12.78 -7.68 -0.23
N CYS A 71 11.87 -7.21 -1.10
CA CYS A 71 11.50 -7.93 -2.32
C CYS A 71 12.72 -8.14 -3.23
N LEU A 72 13.48 -7.06 -3.49
CA LEU A 72 14.64 -7.08 -4.38
C LEU A 72 15.78 -7.96 -3.85
N ASP A 73 15.99 -7.94 -2.54
CA ASP A 73 17.14 -8.59 -1.90
C ASP A 73 16.82 -10.01 -1.40
N SER A 74 15.55 -10.44 -1.40
CA SER A 74 15.12 -11.75 -0.87
C SER A 74 15.67 -12.96 -1.61
N GLY A 75 16.12 -12.79 -2.86
CA GLY A 75 16.47 -13.88 -3.76
C GLY A 75 15.27 -14.70 -4.27
N ALA A 76 14.03 -14.30 -3.95
CA ALA A 76 12.83 -14.95 -4.45
C ALA A 76 12.61 -14.62 -5.94
N ASP A 77 12.29 -15.63 -6.75
CA ASP A 77 12.01 -15.45 -8.19
C ASP A 77 10.74 -14.62 -8.45
N ARG A 78 9.80 -14.63 -7.50
CA ARG A 78 8.48 -14.00 -7.60
C ARG A 78 8.01 -13.50 -6.25
N VAL A 79 7.28 -12.37 -6.27
CA VAL A 79 6.60 -11.79 -5.11
C VAL A 79 5.12 -11.63 -5.43
N LEU A 80 4.25 -12.02 -4.49
CA LEU A 80 2.83 -11.71 -4.53
C LEU A 80 2.56 -10.43 -3.75
N VAL A 81 2.05 -9.40 -4.43
CA VAL A 81 1.62 -8.15 -3.80
C VAL A 81 0.10 -8.17 -3.65
N VAL A 82 -0.37 -8.16 -2.40
CA VAL A 82 -1.79 -8.09 -2.07
C VAL A 82 -2.12 -6.69 -1.59
N SER A 83 -3.09 -6.04 -2.22
CA SER A 83 -3.56 -4.70 -1.85
C SER A 83 -5.05 -4.72 -1.51
N VAL A 84 -5.50 -3.71 -0.79
CA VAL A 84 -6.91 -3.53 -0.44
C VAL A 84 -7.67 -2.88 -1.58
N LEU A 85 -8.87 -3.39 -1.87
CA LEU A 85 -9.80 -2.73 -2.77
C LEU A 85 -10.51 -1.60 -2.03
N HIS A 86 -10.25 -0.35 -2.41
CA HIS A 86 -11.06 0.77 -1.96
C HIS A 86 -12.42 0.77 -2.67
N ALA A 87 -13.50 0.54 -1.91
CA ALA A 87 -14.87 0.52 -2.41
C ALA A 87 -15.41 1.92 -2.72
N PHE A 88 -14.89 2.52 -3.79
CA PHE A 88 -15.28 3.87 -4.24
C PHE A 88 -16.58 3.90 -5.04
N THR A 89 -17.04 2.77 -5.57
CA THR A 89 -18.36 2.64 -6.19
C THR A 89 -19.30 1.85 -5.27
N GLN A 90 -20.61 2.03 -5.48
CA GLN A 90 -21.60 1.23 -4.76
C GLN A 90 -21.46 -0.26 -5.08
N GLU A 91 -21.20 -0.61 -6.34
CA GLU A 91 -20.94 -1.99 -6.76
C GLU A 91 -19.77 -2.63 -6.01
N MET A 92 -18.65 -1.93 -5.88
CA MET A 92 -17.50 -2.40 -5.11
C MET A 92 -17.82 -2.52 -3.61
N GLN A 93 -18.63 -1.60 -3.09
CA GLN A 93 -19.08 -1.67 -1.70
C GLN A 93 -19.98 -2.89 -1.47
N ASP A 94 -20.90 -3.17 -2.39
CA ASP A 94 -21.77 -4.34 -2.33
C ASP A 94 -20.95 -5.62 -2.45
N ALA A 95 -19.96 -5.66 -3.35
CA ALA A 95 -19.01 -6.76 -3.45
C ALA A 95 -18.24 -6.98 -2.15
N ARG A 96 -17.72 -5.90 -1.55
CA ARG A 96 -17.02 -5.95 -0.26
C ARG A 96 -17.92 -6.51 0.85
N VAL A 97 -19.19 -6.09 0.90
CA VAL A 97 -20.17 -6.60 1.87
C VAL A 97 -20.48 -8.08 1.63
N ARG A 98 -20.67 -8.50 0.37
CA ARG A 98 -20.88 -9.92 0.02
C ARG A 98 -19.72 -10.79 0.50
N VAL A 99 -18.48 -10.38 0.24
CA VAL A 99 -17.27 -11.09 0.70
C VAL A 99 -17.18 -11.11 2.22
N ALA A 100 -17.41 -9.98 2.88
CA ALA A 100 -17.40 -9.91 4.34
C ALA A 100 -18.45 -10.82 5.00
N ASN A 101 -19.57 -11.06 4.31
CA ASN A 101 -20.62 -11.98 4.73
C ASN A 101 -20.35 -13.45 4.32
N GLY A 102 -19.16 -13.77 3.81
CA GLY A 102 -18.76 -15.15 3.48
C GLY A 102 -19.14 -15.64 2.07
N SER A 103 -19.58 -14.75 1.18
CA SER A 103 -19.79 -15.12 -0.23
C SER A 103 -18.46 -15.32 -0.94
N VAL A 104 -18.34 -16.41 -1.70
CA VAL A 104 -17.17 -16.66 -2.56
C VAL A 104 -17.19 -15.69 -3.75
N VAL A 105 -16.05 -15.07 -4.04
CA VAL A 105 -15.87 -14.30 -5.28
C VAL A 105 -15.76 -15.32 -6.41
N THR A 106 -16.85 -15.54 -7.15
CA THR A 106 -16.88 -16.35 -8.37
C THR A 106 -16.57 -15.50 -9.60
#